data_AF-A0A1G7E0R7-F1
#
_entry.id   AF-A0A1G7E0R7-F1
#
_cell.length_a   1.000
_cell.length_b   1.000
_cell.length_c   1.000
_cell.angle_alpha   90.00
_cell.angle_beta   90.00
_cell.angle_gamma   90.00
#
_symmetry.space_group_name_H-M   'P 1'
#
loop_
_entity.id
_entity.type
_entity.pdbx_description
1 polymer ?
#
loop_
_entity_poly.entity_id
_entity_poly.type
_entity_poly.pdbx_seq_one_letter_code
_entity_poly.pdbx_strand_id
1 'polypeptide(L)'
;MTDDLISSSTAKARLVVTMPPTPSKLSSALEQDIASNYVTFTRTTDAFTHIAASAAQRLIIMIPFIDRVGADWALDLFEQTPALERILILRDAGQLTSCGKAGARLQNAVSRVIDYGGTDAEQETFHAKIVLADGVMAYVGSANLLRRSKTTNLECGILLEGPAVHSVKVLTEAVIRMADGSKI
;
A
#
# COMPACT_ATOMS: atom_id res chain seq x y z
N MET A 1 -15.73 -39.48 0.97
CA MET A 1 -14.45 -38.76 1.01
C MET A 1 -14.79 -37.29 1.04
N THR A 2 -14.72 -36.75 2.25
CA THR A 2 -15.06 -35.39 2.67
C THR A 2 -13.74 -34.70 2.97
N ASP A 3 -13.41 -33.63 2.25
CA ASP A 3 -12.39 -32.65 2.64
C ASP A 3 -12.50 -31.38 1.75
N ASP A 4 -13.68 -30.75 1.77
CA ASP A 4 -13.89 -29.43 1.12
C ASP A 4 -14.45 -28.38 2.09
N LEU A 5 -14.21 -28.57 3.39
CA LEU A 5 -14.54 -27.61 4.43
C LEU A 5 -13.27 -26.89 4.87
N ILE A 6 -13.29 -25.55 4.70
CA ILE A 6 -12.37 -24.51 5.21
C ILE A 6 -11.57 -23.80 4.09
N SER A 7 -12.27 -23.13 3.18
CA SER A 7 -11.86 -21.82 2.70
C SER A 7 -13.04 -20.90 2.98
N SER A 8 -12.88 -19.93 3.90
CA SER A 8 -13.98 -18.98 4.11
C SER A 8 -14.14 -18.16 2.83
N SER A 9 -15.25 -18.36 2.12
CA SER A 9 -15.64 -17.61 0.92
C SER A 9 -15.95 -16.13 1.21
N THR A 10 -15.78 -15.68 2.45
CA THR A 10 -16.12 -14.33 2.88
C THR A 10 -14.92 -13.39 2.75
N ALA A 11 -15.11 -12.31 2.01
CA ALA A 11 -14.17 -11.19 2.04
C ALA A 11 -14.31 -10.44 3.38
N LYS A 12 -13.18 -9.99 3.94
CA LYS A 12 -13.17 -9.08 5.10
C LYS A 12 -12.67 -7.72 4.67
N ALA A 13 -13.28 -6.68 5.21
CA ALA A 13 -12.90 -5.30 4.99
C ALA A 13 -12.82 -4.58 6.34
N ARG A 14 -11.71 -3.88 6.58
CA ARG A 14 -11.51 -3.06 7.78
C ARG A 14 -11.14 -1.64 7.36
N LEU A 15 -11.75 -0.65 8.01
CA LEU A 15 -11.41 0.74 7.82
C LEU A 15 -10.02 1.02 8.39
N VAL A 16 -9.17 1.60 7.56
CA VAL A 16 -7.80 2.00 7.87
C VAL A 16 -7.71 3.51 7.83
N VAL A 17 -7.18 4.12 8.90
CA VAL A 17 -7.05 5.57 8.99
C VAL A 17 -5.67 5.99 9.50
N THR A 18 -5.17 7.11 9.01
CA THR A 18 -4.17 7.91 9.74
C THR A 18 -4.90 9.07 10.36
N MET A 19 -4.86 9.19 11.69
CA MET A 19 -5.49 10.32 12.38
C MET A 19 -4.54 11.52 12.40
N PRO A 20 -5.03 12.75 12.21
CA PRO A 20 -4.25 13.96 12.45
C PRO A 20 -3.74 14.00 13.91
N PRO A 21 -2.56 14.59 14.18
CA PRO A 21 -1.99 14.68 15.52
C PRO A 21 -2.88 15.50 16.45
N THR A 22 -2.73 15.28 17.75
CA THR A 22 -3.44 16.05 18.77
C THR A 22 -2.87 17.47 18.89
N PRO A 23 -3.72 18.48 19.14
CA PRO A 23 -5.19 18.40 19.22
C PRO A 23 -5.84 18.25 17.83
N SER A 24 -6.88 17.41 17.73
CA SER A 24 -7.54 17.09 16.46
C SER A 24 -9.06 17.24 16.59
N LYS A 25 -9.64 18.20 15.84
CA LYS A 25 -11.10 18.41 15.79
C LYS A 25 -11.86 17.15 15.36
N LEU A 26 -11.26 16.37 14.45
CA LEU A 26 -11.83 15.09 14.01
C LEU A 26 -11.85 14.08 15.15
N SER A 27 -10.76 13.97 15.92
CA SER A 27 -10.70 13.04 17.05
C SER A 27 -11.77 13.40 18.09
N SER A 28 -11.90 14.68 18.41
CA SER A 28 -12.95 15.17 19.31
C SER A 28 -14.36 14.90 18.78
N ALA A 29 -14.58 15.01 17.46
CA ALA A 29 -15.87 14.70 16.86
C ALA A 29 -16.20 13.20 16.91
N LEU A 30 -15.21 12.33 16.72
CA LEU A 30 -15.38 10.88 16.82
C LEU A 30 -15.69 10.46 18.25
N GLU A 31 -14.95 10.98 19.24
CA GLU A 31 -15.17 10.68 20.68
C GLU A 31 -16.58 11.06 21.16
N GLN A 32 -17.21 12.05 20.54
CA GLN A 32 -18.58 12.48 20.86
C GLN A 32 -19.65 11.54 20.29
N ASP A 33 -19.31 10.70 19.31
CA ASP A 33 -20.23 9.71 18.75
C ASP A 33 -20.24 8.45 19.62
N ILE A 34 -21.41 8.07 20.14
CA ILE A 34 -21.61 6.88 20.98
C ILE A 34 -21.16 5.59 20.26
N ALA A 35 -21.24 5.56 18.92
CA ALA A 35 -20.78 4.43 18.12
C ALA A 35 -19.25 4.31 18.06
N SER A 36 -18.49 5.38 18.33
CA SER A 36 -17.02 5.36 18.30
C SER A 36 -16.40 4.43 19.34
N ASN A 37 -17.08 4.20 20.46
CA ASN A 37 -16.66 3.26 21.51
C ASN A 37 -16.59 1.80 21.02
N TYR A 38 -17.24 1.49 19.90
CA TYR A 38 -17.27 0.15 19.30
C TYR A 38 -16.51 0.06 17.97
N VAL A 39 -15.97 1.18 17.47
CA VAL A 39 -15.22 1.23 16.20
C VAL A 39 -13.73 1.35 16.49
N THR A 40 -13.01 0.23 16.39
CA THR A 40 -11.54 0.24 16.41
C THR A 40 -11.03 0.52 15.01
N PHE A 41 -10.49 1.73 14.78
CA PHE A 41 -9.83 2.03 13.51
C PHE A 41 -8.46 1.37 13.44
N THR A 42 -8.15 0.74 12.31
CA THR A 42 -6.80 0.23 12.06
C THR A 42 -5.91 1.39 11.61
N ARG A 43 -4.73 1.57 12.22
CA ARG A 43 -3.81 2.62 11.76
C ARG A 43 -3.21 2.25 10.41
N THR A 44 -2.99 3.22 9.52
CA THR A 44 -2.35 2.98 8.21
C THR A 44 -0.99 2.29 8.34
N THR A 45 -0.17 2.70 9.31
CA THR A 45 1.12 2.05 9.58
C THR A 45 0.96 0.59 9.95
N ASP A 46 -0.01 0.28 10.81
CA ASP A 46 -0.24 -1.09 11.30
C ASP A 46 -0.78 -1.97 10.18
N ALA A 47 -1.68 -1.44 9.34
CA ALA A 47 -2.18 -2.14 8.16
C ALA A 47 -1.04 -2.45 7.17
N PHE A 48 -0.19 -1.48 6.87
CA PHE A 48 0.92 -1.66 5.92
C PHE A 48 1.92 -2.69 6.43
N THR A 49 2.30 -2.60 7.71
CA THR A 49 3.20 -3.56 8.36
C THR A 49 2.59 -4.96 8.35
N HIS A 50 1.29 -5.08 8.65
CA HIS A 50 0.62 -6.38 8.63
C HIS A 50 0.59 -7.00 7.24
N ILE A 51 0.31 -6.21 6.20
CA ILE A 51 0.37 -6.68 4.80
C ILE A 51 1.79 -7.13 4.45
N ALA A 52 2.80 -6.30 4.73
CA ALA A 52 4.19 -6.61 4.41
C ALA A 52 4.67 -7.91 5.08
N ALA A 53 4.38 -8.08 6.36
CA ALA A 53 4.72 -9.30 7.11
C ALA A 53 3.97 -10.55 6.62
N SER A 54 2.79 -10.38 5.98
CA SER A 54 1.98 -11.48 5.46
C SER A 54 2.34 -11.90 4.04
N ALA A 55 3.09 -11.09 3.29
CA ALA A 55 3.50 -11.39 1.93
C ALA A 55 4.56 -12.50 1.91
N ALA A 56 4.21 -13.67 1.37
CA ALA A 56 5.08 -14.84 1.34
C ALA A 56 5.88 -14.95 0.04
N GLN A 57 5.29 -14.57 -1.10
CA GLN A 57 5.92 -14.67 -2.41
C GLN A 57 6.27 -13.30 -2.98
N ARG A 58 5.32 -12.37 -2.88
CA ARG A 58 5.38 -11.05 -3.50
C ARG A 58 4.76 -9.97 -2.63
N LEU A 59 5.51 -8.91 -2.38
CA LEU A 59 5.00 -7.64 -1.86
C LEU A 59 5.03 -6.58 -2.96
N ILE A 60 3.86 -6.01 -3.27
CA ILE A 60 3.73 -4.89 -4.21
C ILE A 60 3.32 -3.63 -3.45
N ILE A 61 4.07 -2.55 -3.63
CA ILE A 61 3.69 -1.21 -3.19
C ILE A 61 3.52 -0.34 -4.43
N MET A 62 2.28 0.01 -4.77
CA MET A 62 1.94 0.90 -5.88
C MET A 62 1.39 2.20 -5.35
N ILE A 63 2.25 3.22 -5.24
CA ILE A 63 1.93 4.50 -4.61
C ILE A 63 2.64 5.63 -5.40
N PRO A 64 1.94 6.69 -5.83
CA PRO A 64 2.49 7.60 -6.83
C PRO A 64 3.52 8.57 -6.27
N PHE A 65 3.44 8.92 -4.99
CA PHE A 65 4.27 9.97 -4.38
C PHE A 65 5.09 9.43 -3.22
N ILE A 66 6.37 9.81 -3.21
CA ILE A 66 7.32 9.42 -2.19
C ILE A 66 8.22 10.59 -1.77
N ASP A 67 8.49 10.71 -0.47
CA ASP A 67 9.51 11.61 0.08
C ASP A 67 10.56 10.82 0.88
N ARG A 68 11.59 11.50 1.39
CA ARG A 68 12.66 10.85 2.16
C ARG A 68 12.15 9.98 3.33
N VAL A 69 11.11 10.43 4.05
CA VAL A 69 10.54 9.67 5.18
C VAL A 69 9.72 8.50 4.67
N GLY A 70 8.99 8.69 3.57
CA GLY A 70 8.31 7.61 2.89
C GLY A 70 9.25 6.55 2.32
N ALA A 71 10.43 6.94 1.86
CA ALA A 71 11.45 6.02 1.37
C ALA A 71 11.98 5.13 2.51
N ASP A 72 12.29 5.71 3.66
CA ASP A 72 12.66 4.92 4.85
C ASP A 72 11.49 4.03 5.31
N TRP A 73 10.26 4.54 5.26
CA TRP A 73 9.09 3.74 5.63
C TRP A 73 8.85 2.56 4.67
N ALA A 74 8.96 2.77 3.36
CA ALA A 74 8.84 1.69 2.39
C ALA A 74 9.98 0.67 2.54
N LEU A 75 11.20 1.14 2.84
CA LEU A 75 12.33 0.26 3.14
C LEU A 75 12.00 -0.63 4.33
N ASP A 76 11.53 -0.08 5.44
CA ASP A 76 11.13 -0.86 6.62
C ASP A 76 10.10 -1.95 6.26
N LEU A 77 9.13 -1.64 5.39
CA LEU A 77 8.12 -2.60 4.93
C LEU A 77 8.73 -3.71 4.08
N PHE A 78 9.62 -3.39 3.14
CA PHE A 78 10.29 -4.38 2.30
C PHE A 78 11.34 -5.21 3.07
N GLU A 79 11.93 -4.69 4.14
CA GLU A 79 12.85 -5.45 4.99
C GLU A 79 12.10 -6.41 5.93
N GLN A 80 10.88 -6.07 6.34
CA GLN A 80 10.03 -6.92 7.18
C GLN A 80 9.33 -8.05 6.42
N THR A 81 9.29 -7.99 5.09
CA THR A 81 8.64 -9.05 4.30
C THR A 81 9.56 -10.24 4.06
N PRO A 82 9.06 -11.49 4.23
CA PRO A 82 9.80 -12.68 3.83
C PRO A 82 9.77 -12.88 2.29
N ALA A 83 8.92 -12.17 1.55
CA ALA A 83 8.83 -12.26 0.11
C ALA A 83 10.15 -11.87 -0.57
N LEU A 84 10.57 -12.70 -1.53
CA LEU A 84 11.72 -12.42 -2.39
C LEU A 84 11.37 -11.41 -3.49
N GLU A 85 10.12 -11.41 -3.96
CA GLU A 85 9.67 -10.48 -4.98
C GLU A 85 9.10 -9.21 -4.33
N ARG A 86 9.83 -8.11 -4.50
CA ARG A 86 9.59 -6.84 -3.82
C ARG A 86 9.46 -5.77 -4.89
N ILE A 87 8.24 -5.39 -5.21
CA ILE A 87 7.95 -4.51 -6.35
C ILE A 87 7.48 -3.16 -5.83
N LEU A 88 8.21 -2.12 -6.19
CA LEU A 88 7.81 -0.73 -5.96
C LEU A 88 7.35 -0.12 -7.29
N ILE A 89 6.10 0.32 -7.35
CA ILE A 89 5.51 1.00 -8.51
C ILE A 89 5.27 2.46 -8.13
N LEU A 90 5.98 3.36 -8.80
CA LEU A 90 5.87 4.80 -8.62
C LEU A 90 5.29 5.43 -9.89
N ARG A 91 4.67 6.59 -9.72
CA ARG A 91 4.29 7.43 -10.86
C ARG A 91 5.52 8.04 -11.54
N ASP A 92 6.57 8.32 -10.78
CA ASP A 92 7.85 8.83 -11.28
C ASP A 92 8.94 8.22 -10.39
N ALA A 93 9.76 7.34 -10.95
CA ALA A 93 10.85 6.68 -10.23
C ALA A 93 12.01 7.65 -9.92
N GLY A 94 12.11 8.77 -10.64
CA GLY A 94 13.06 9.85 -10.38
C GLY A 94 12.90 10.46 -8.98
N GLN A 95 11.73 10.34 -8.35
CA GLN A 95 11.50 10.73 -6.96
C GLN A 95 12.44 10.04 -5.96
N LEU A 96 12.91 8.81 -6.27
CA LEU A 96 13.88 8.11 -5.41
C LEU A 96 15.21 8.87 -5.34
N THR A 97 15.64 9.49 -6.43
CA THR A 97 16.84 10.33 -6.46
C THR A 97 16.69 11.52 -5.52
N SER A 98 15.53 12.17 -5.52
CA SER A 98 15.19 13.28 -4.62
C SER A 98 15.15 12.87 -3.14
N CYS A 99 15.00 11.57 -2.84
CA CYS A 99 15.08 11.03 -1.49
C CYS A 99 16.53 10.80 -0.98
N GLY A 100 17.54 11.00 -1.83
CA GLY A 100 18.96 10.85 -1.49
C GLY A 100 19.31 9.43 -1.01
N LYS A 101 20.08 9.33 0.08
CA LYS A 101 20.50 8.02 0.65
C LYS A 101 19.33 7.10 0.99
N ALA A 102 18.18 7.65 1.41
CA ALA A 102 16.99 6.86 1.70
C ALA A 102 16.45 6.19 0.44
N GLY A 103 16.36 6.94 -0.68
CA GLY A 103 15.94 6.40 -1.97
C GLY A 103 16.89 5.34 -2.51
N ALA A 104 18.21 5.56 -2.39
CA ALA A 104 19.20 4.57 -2.82
C ALA A 104 19.12 3.25 -2.02
N ARG A 105 18.92 3.32 -0.70
CA ARG A 105 18.71 2.13 0.14
C ARG A 105 17.44 1.38 -0.26
N LEU A 106 16.33 2.11 -0.44
CA LEU A 106 15.07 1.52 -0.88
C LEU A 106 15.23 0.83 -2.23
N GLN A 107 15.87 1.48 -3.20
CA GLN A 107 16.10 0.90 -4.53
C GLN A 107 16.92 -0.39 -4.48
N ASN A 108 17.87 -0.51 -3.55
CA ASN A 108 18.66 -1.73 -3.37
C ASN A 108 17.89 -2.86 -2.64
N ALA A 109 16.88 -2.51 -1.85
CA ALA A 109 16.10 -3.48 -1.07
C ALA A 109 14.95 -4.13 -1.86
N VAL A 110 14.53 -3.50 -2.95
CA VAL A 110 13.47 -3.99 -3.84
C VAL A 110 14.05 -4.79 -5.00
N SER A 111 13.31 -5.80 -5.46
CA SER A 111 13.72 -6.60 -6.62
C SER A 111 13.41 -5.88 -7.93
N ARG A 112 12.44 -4.96 -7.93
CA ARG A 112 12.02 -4.21 -9.11
C ARG A 112 11.43 -2.86 -8.75
N VAL A 113 11.81 -1.82 -9.49
CA VAL A 113 11.14 -0.51 -9.50
C VAL A 113 10.46 -0.35 -10.85
N ILE A 114 9.18 0.01 -10.84
CA ILE A 114 8.38 0.30 -12.03
C ILE A 114 8.02 1.79 -12.02
N ASP A 115 8.31 2.46 -13.13
CA ASP A 115 7.84 3.81 -13.43
C ASP A 115 6.60 3.71 -14.34
N TYR A 116 5.44 4.17 -13.85
CA TYR A 116 4.19 4.13 -14.60
C TYR A 116 3.79 5.49 -15.21
N GLY A 117 4.45 6.59 -14.85
CA GLY A 117 4.04 7.91 -15.38
C GLY A 117 4.75 8.29 -16.67
N GLY A 118 5.89 7.66 -16.96
CA GLY A 118 6.71 7.99 -18.12
C GLY A 118 7.11 9.46 -18.19
N THR A 119 7.71 9.86 -19.31
CA THR A 119 8.17 11.25 -19.54
C THR A 119 7.19 12.07 -20.39
N ASP A 120 6.08 11.47 -20.83
CA ASP A 120 5.19 12.06 -21.82
C ASP A 120 3.83 12.40 -21.19
N ALA A 121 3.37 13.64 -21.39
CA ALA A 121 2.16 14.17 -20.75
C ALA A 121 0.87 13.51 -21.25
N GLU A 122 0.94 12.78 -22.37
CA GLU A 122 -0.17 12.03 -22.96
C GLU A 122 -0.27 10.57 -22.45
N GLN A 123 0.67 10.11 -21.61
CA GLN A 123 0.63 8.76 -21.05
C GLN A 123 -0.34 8.65 -19.88
N GLU A 124 -0.96 7.47 -19.76
CA GLU A 124 -1.81 7.11 -18.64
C GLU A 124 -1.03 7.24 -17.31
N THR A 125 -1.65 7.82 -16.29
CA THR A 125 -1.06 7.97 -14.95
C THR A 125 -1.99 7.36 -13.90
N PHE A 126 -1.46 7.04 -12.71
CA PHE A 126 -2.27 6.56 -11.60
C PHE A 126 -2.28 7.50 -10.40
N HIS A 127 -3.39 7.47 -9.66
CA HIS A 127 -3.52 8.11 -8.35
C HIS A 127 -3.89 7.11 -7.24
N ALA A 128 -4.08 5.84 -7.58
CA ALA A 128 -4.33 4.78 -6.61
C ALA A 128 -3.15 4.62 -5.63
N LYS A 129 -3.42 4.22 -4.38
CA LYS A 129 -2.40 3.82 -3.42
C LYS A 129 -2.76 2.43 -2.93
N ILE A 130 -1.91 1.47 -3.30
CA ILE A 130 -2.14 0.05 -3.10
C ILE A 130 -0.91 -0.54 -2.44
N VAL A 131 -1.13 -1.34 -1.39
CA VAL A 131 -0.13 -2.25 -0.82
C VAL A 131 -0.74 -3.64 -0.89
N LEU A 132 -0.08 -4.58 -1.55
CA LEU A 132 -0.63 -5.90 -1.86
C LEU A 132 0.37 -6.99 -1.45
N ALA A 133 -0.10 -7.93 -0.64
CA ALA A 133 0.59 -9.17 -0.33
C ALA A 133 -0.01 -10.31 -1.15
N ASP A 134 0.80 -10.82 -2.08
CA ASP A 134 0.50 -11.94 -2.96
C ASP A 134 -0.82 -11.73 -3.74
N GLY A 135 -1.91 -12.28 -3.23
CA GLY A 135 -3.29 -12.08 -3.68
C GLY A 135 -4.29 -12.29 -2.56
N VAL A 136 -3.85 -12.18 -1.31
CA VAL A 136 -4.60 -12.60 -0.12
C VAL A 136 -4.95 -11.42 0.79
N MET A 137 -4.16 -10.35 0.74
CA MET A 137 -4.37 -9.15 1.54
C MET A 137 -3.96 -7.89 0.78
N ALA A 138 -4.77 -6.84 0.83
CA ALA A 138 -4.44 -5.56 0.22
C ALA A 138 -4.94 -4.36 1.02
N TYR A 139 -4.20 -3.27 0.98
CA TYR A 139 -4.70 -1.93 1.28
C TYR A 139 -5.04 -1.22 -0.02
N VAL A 140 -6.18 -0.54 -0.05
CA VAL A 140 -6.54 0.44 -1.09
C VAL A 140 -7.02 1.71 -0.41
N GLY A 141 -6.40 2.86 -0.69
CA GLY A 141 -6.82 4.11 -0.08
C GLY A 141 -6.04 5.34 -0.52
N SER A 142 -5.97 6.34 0.36
CA SER A 142 -5.43 7.68 0.09
C SER A 142 -3.96 7.87 0.49
N ALA A 143 -3.41 7.02 1.36
CA ALA A 143 -2.09 7.23 1.95
C ALA A 143 -0.96 7.09 0.94
N ASN A 144 -0.21 8.17 0.73
CA ASN A 144 1.04 8.13 -0.02
C ASN A 144 2.24 7.77 0.88
N LEU A 145 3.41 7.52 0.30
CA LEU A 145 4.67 7.37 1.02
C LEU A 145 5.25 8.76 1.33
N LEU A 146 4.53 9.56 2.10
CA LEU A 146 4.95 10.90 2.50
C LEU A 146 4.97 11.01 4.02
N ARG A 147 5.89 11.81 4.57
CA ARG A 147 5.89 12.16 6.01
C ARG A 147 4.49 12.57 6.46
N ARG A 148 3.86 13.48 5.71
CA ARG A 148 2.51 13.97 6.03
C ARG A 148 1.46 12.88 5.99
N SER A 149 1.51 11.95 5.04
CA SER A 149 0.57 10.82 4.97
C SER A 149 0.79 9.82 6.10
N LYS A 150 2.04 9.67 6.57
CA LYS A 150 2.38 8.81 7.70
C LYS A 150 1.95 9.37 9.06
N THR A 151 1.94 10.70 9.23
CA THR A 151 1.83 11.31 10.58
C THR A 151 0.79 12.39 10.77
N THR A 152 0.28 13.03 9.71
CA THR A 152 -0.40 14.33 9.84
C THR A 152 -1.70 14.44 9.07
N ASN A 153 -1.73 13.96 7.83
CA ASN A 153 -2.92 13.95 7.02
C ASN A 153 -3.93 12.98 7.64
N LEU A 154 -5.21 13.33 7.52
CA LEU A 154 -6.26 12.33 7.57
C LEU A 154 -6.15 11.48 6.32
N GLU A 155 -5.61 10.27 6.46
CA GLU A 155 -5.64 9.27 5.39
C GLU A 155 -6.73 8.25 5.69
N CYS A 156 -7.37 7.73 4.65
CA CYS A 156 -8.43 6.74 4.75
C CYS A 156 -8.24 5.67 3.67
N GLY A 157 -8.52 4.42 4.00
CA GLY A 157 -8.55 3.31 3.07
C GLY A 157 -9.14 2.07 3.68
N ILE A 158 -9.15 0.99 2.91
CA ILE A 158 -9.68 -0.30 3.34
C ILE A 158 -8.55 -1.32 3.30
N LEU A 159 -8.42 -2.07 4.39
CA LEU A 159 -7.69 -3.34 4.44
C LEU A 159 -8.65 -4.45 4.01
N LEU A 160 -8.35 -5.09 2.90
CA LEU A 160 -9.11 -6.17 2.27
C LEU A 160 -8.39 -7.50 2.49
N GLU A 161 -9.16 -8.54 2.82
CA GLU A 161 -8.69 -9.92 2.92
C GLU A 161 -9.68 -10.87 2.21
N GLY A 162 -9.16 -11.98 1.71
CA GLY A 162 -9.97 -13.01 1.04
C GLY A 162 -10.27 -12.70 -0.43
N PRO A 163 -11.35 -13.26 -1.01
CA PRO A 163 -11.58 -13.24 -2.46
C PRO A 163 -11.62 -11.85 -3.10
N ALA A 164 -11.99 -10.81 -2.35
CA ALA A 164 -12.04 -9.43 -2.85
C ALA A 164 -10.67 -8.87 -3.24
N VAL A 165 -9.57 -9.44 -2.74
CA VAL A 165 -8.20 -9.01 -3.09
C VAL A 165 -7.83 -9.38 -4.53
N HIS A 166 -8.52 -10.36 -5.13
CA HIS A 166 -8.20 -10.83 -6.47
C HIS A 166 -8.31 -9.73 -7.54
N SER A 167 -9.30 -8.85 -7.44
CA SER A 167 -9.44 -7.73 -8.39
C SER A 167 -8.28 -6.73 -8.28
N VAL A 168 -7.80 -6.46 -7.06
CA VAL A 168 -6.62 -5.62 -6.80
C VAL A 168 -5.37 -6.27 -7.40
N LYS A 169 -5.23 -7.58 -7.24
CA LYS A 169 -4.15 -8.34 -7.88
C LYS A 169 -4.23 -8.24 -9.40
N VAL A 170 -5.38 -8.51 -10.02
CA VAL A 170 -5.53 -8.44 -11.48
C VAL A 170 -5.12 -7.08 -12.04
N LEU A 171 -5.53 -5.99 -11.39
CA LEU A 171 -5.15 -4.63 -11.78
C LEU A 171 -3.63 -4.39 -11.68
N THR A 172 -3.03 -4.73 -10.54
CA THR A 172 -1.59 -4.54 -10.33
C THR A 172 -0.74 -5.41 -11.26
N GLU A 173 -1.17 -6.64 -11.56
CA GLU A 173 -0.51 -7.49 -12.56
C GLU A 173 -0.65 -6.96 -13.99
N ALA A 174 -1.75 -6.26 -14.32
CA ALA A 174 -1.88 -5.60 -15.62
C ALA A 174 -0.87 -4.45 -15.75
N VAL A 175 -0.73 -3.65 -14.70
CA VAL A 175 0.28 -2.58 -14.60
C VAL A 175 1.70 -3.13 -14.76
N ILE A 176 2.02 -4.22 -14.06
CA ILE A 176 3.34 -4.88 -14.13
C ILE A 176 3.63 -5.38 -15.56
N ARG A 177 2.65 -6.01 -16.22
CA ARG A 177 2.78 -6.53 -17.59
C ARG A 177 2.95 -5.44 -18.64
N MET A 178 2.26 -4.30 -18.49
CA MET A 178 2.44 -3.14 -19.36
C MET A 178 3.88 -2.63 -19.30
N ALA A 179 4.46 -2.55 -18.10
CA ALA A 179 5.85 -2.14 -17.92
C ALA A 179 6.87 -3.14 -18.53
N ASP A 180 6.50 -4.42 -18.66
CA ASP A 180 7.34 -5.45 -19.28
C ASP A 180 7.23 -5.49 -20.82
N GLY A 181 6.47 -4.59 -21.45
CA GLY A 181 6.33 -4.52 -22.91
C GLY A 181 5.62 -5.74 -23.52
N SER A 182 4.88 -6.50 -22.71
CA SER A 182 4.11 -7.64 -23.20
C SER A 182 2.94 -7.15 -24.05
N LYS A 183 3.01 -7.37 -25.37
CA LYS A 183 1.89 -7.16 -26.29
C LYS A 183 0.68 -7.95 -25.78
N ILE A 184 -0.43 -7.24 -25.55
CA ILE A 184 -1.76 -7.84 -25.36
C ILE A 184 -2.19 -8.48 -26.69
#